data_AF-A0A0M3HHB2-F1
#
_entry.id   AF-A0A0M3HHB2-F1
#
_cell.length_a   1.000
_cell.length_b   1.000
_cell.length_c   1.000
_cell.angle_alpha   90.00
_cell.angle_beta   90.00
_cell.angle_gamma   90.00
#
_symmetry.space_group_name_H-M   'P 1'
#
loop_
_entity.id
_entity.type
_entity.pdbx_description
1 polymer ?
#
loop_
_entity_poly.entity_id
_entity_poly.type
_entity_poly.pdbx_seq_one_letter_code
_entity_poly.pdbx_strand_id
1 'polypeptide(L)'
;ISGNFTESAKLDSNPQYGFFFRVTLKAEKSIRQAGLKILETTKGSGVRFTSKALEALNNEYKELQKQYDSSQSELIKMVIETCGAFVFLFLFLSR
;
A
#
# COMPACT_ATOMS: atom_id res chain seq x y z
N ILE A 1 -19.51 -21.05 9.24
CA ILE A 1 -20.20 -20.14 8.30
C ILE A 1 -19.20 -19.78 7.20
N SER A 2 -19.04 -20.66 6.21
CA SER A 2 -18.22 -20.40 5.02
C SER A 2 -19.14 -19.87 3.93
N GLY A 3 -19.41 -18.57 3.96
CA GLY A 3 -20.00 -17.89 2.81
C GLY A 3 -18.91 -17.68 1.77
N ASN A 4 -19.11 -18.16 0.55
CA ASN A 4 -18.20 -18.02 -0.59
C ASN A 4 -18.05 -16.55 -1.04
N PHE A 5 -17.40 -15.70 -0.25
CA PHE A 5 -17.09 -14.31 -0.63
C PHE A 5 -15.84 -14.21 -1.50
N THR A 6 -15.01 -15.26 -1.51
CA THR A 6 -13.70 -15.30 -2.16
C THR A 6 -13.76 -15.22 -3.68
N GLU A 7 -14.86 -15.65 -4.31
CA GLU A 7 -15.02 -15.54 -5.77
C GLU A 7 -15.41 -14.13 -6.27
N SER A 8 -15.80 -13.20 -5.38
CA SER A 8 -16.30 -11.88 -5.80
C SER A 8 -15.53 -10.68 -5.22
N ALA A 9 -14.73 -10.87 -4.17
CA ALA A 9 -13.96 -9.80 -3.56
C ALA A 9 -12.58 -9.64 -4.21
N LYS A 10 -12.28 -8.43 -4.70
CA LYS A 10 -10.94 -8.06 -5.20
C LYS A 10 -10.21 -7.25 -4.15
N LEU A 11 -8.91 -7.47 -3.99
CA LEU A 11 -8.05 -6.61 -3.20
C LEU A 11 -7.51 -5.50 -4.11
N ASP A 12 -7.87 -4.25 -3.81
CA ASP A 12 -7.38 -3.05 -4.49
C ASP A 12 -6.56 -2.21 -3.49
N SER A 13 -5.81 -1.23 -3.99
CA SER A 13 -5.11 -0.26 -3.13
C SER A 13 -5.19 1.16 -3.68
N ASN A 14 -5.12 2.14 -2.77
CA ASN A 14 -4.94 3.54 -3.14
C ASN A 14 -4.21 4.32 -2.01
N PRO A 15 -3.74 5.54 -2.28
CA PRO A 15 -3.03 6.34 -1.27
C PRO A 15 -3.89 6.74 -0.06
N GLN A 16 -5.21 6.89 -0.24
CA GLN A 16 -6.12 7.36 0.81
C GLN A 16 -6.38 6.28 1.87
N TYR A 17 -6.64 5.04 1.45
CA TYR A 17 -7.07 3.94 2.30
C TYR A 17 -6.01 2.85 2.49
N GLY A 18 -4.95 2.83 1.69
CA GLY A 18 -4.04 1.68 1.61
C GLY A 18 -4.73 0.53 0.87
N PHE A 19 -4.54 -0.70 1.33
CA PHE A 19 -5.21 -1.88 0.77
C PHE A 19 -6.65 -2.02 1.30
N PHE A 20 -7.59 -2.36 0.42
CA PHE A 20 -9.00 -2.58 0.77
C PHE A 20 -9.63 -3.63 -0.13
N PHE A 21 -10.71 -4.25 0.35
CA PHE A 21 -11.51 -5.15 -0.47
C PHE A 21 -12.59 -4.39 -1.23
N ARG A 22 -12.87 -4.84 -2.44
CA ARG A 22 -13.90 -4.30 -3.32
C ARG A 22 -14.81 -5.42 -3.82
N VAL A 23 -16.11 -5.21 -3.71
CA VAL A 23 -17.14 -6.11 -4.25
C VAL A 23 -18.18 -5.33 -5.04
N THR A 24 -19.01 -6.06 -5.79
CA THR A 24 -20.18 -5.47 -6.46
C THR A 24 -21.22 -4.97 -5.46
N LEU A 25 -22.07 -4.01 -5.88
CA LEU A 25 -23.19 -3.52 -5.05
C LEU A 25 -24.18 -4.62 -4.64
N LYS A 26 -24.30 -5.70 -5.42
CA LYS A 26 -25.18 -6.82 -5.08
C LYS A 26 -24.77 -7.52 -3.79
N ALA A 27 -23.48 -7.47 -3.43
CA ALA A 27 -22.93 -8.10 -2.23
C ALA A 27 -22.97 -7.21 -0.97
N GLU A 28 -23.43 -5.95 -1.07
CA GLU A 28 -23.43 -4.98 0.04
C GLU A 28 -24.13 -5.51 1.30
N LYS A 29 -25.32 -6.09 1.14
CA LYS A 29 -26.10 -6.64 2.26
C LYS A 29 -25.32 -7.67 3.04
N SER A 30 -24.58 -8.53 2.33
CA SER A 30 -23.78 -9.59 2.92
C SER A 30 -22.56 -9.05 3.67
N ILE A 31 -21.95 -7.95 3.21
CA ILE A 31 -20.87 -7.25 3.93
C ILE A 31 -21.38 -6.63 5.24
N ARG A 32 -22.57 -6.01 5.21
CA ARG A 32 -23.21 -5.44 6.42
C ARG A 32 -23.56 -6.52 7.44
N GLN A 33 -24.10 -7.65 6.99
CA GLN A 33 -24.41 -8.80 7.85
C GLN A 33 -23.15 -9.41 8.47
N ALA A 34 -22.01 -9.38 7.76
CA ALA A 34 -20.73 -9.86 8.26
C ALA A 34 -20.06 -8.90 9.27
N GLY A 35 -20.63 -7.70 9.51
CA GLY A 35 -20.07 -6.72 10.46
C GLY A 35 -18.73 -6.12 10.02
N LEU A 36 -18.42 -6.16 8.72
CA LEU A 36 -17.19 -5.61 8.16
C LEU A 36 -17.29 -4.08 8.02
N LYS A 37 -16.14 -3.40 8.11
CA LYS A 37 -16.06 -1.93 8.05
C LYS A 37 -16.16 -1.47 6.60
N ILE A 38 -17.26 -0.81 6.24
CA ILE A 38 -17.44 -0.20 4.92
C ILE A 38 -16.69 1.13 4.86
N LEU A 39 -15.85 1.30 3.85
CA LEU A 39 -15.08 2.53 3.61
C LEU A 39 -15.85 3.47 2.68
N GLU A 40 -16.39 2.92 1.59
CA GLU A 40 -17.08 3.71 0.56
C GLU A 40 -18.09 2.84 -0.19
N THR A 41 -19.19 3.44 -0.64
CA THR A 41 -20.18 2.80 -1.50
C THR A 41 -20.56 3.74 -2.62
N THR A 42 -20.24 3.38 -3.86
CA THR A 42 -20.41 4.27 -5.03
C THR A 42 -21.04 3.51 -6.20
N LYS A 43 -22.08 4.09 -6.81
CA LYS A 43 -22.72 3.54 -8.02
C LYS A 43 -21.67 3.42 -9.14
N GLY A 44 -21.52 2.22 -9.71
CA GLY A 44 -20.48 1.90 -10.71
C GLY A 44 -19.17 1.37 -10.10
N SER A 45 -18.70 1.95 -8.99
CA SER A 45 -17.48 1.47 -8.31
C SER A 45 -17.71 0.33 -7.33
N GLY A 46 -18.94 0.04 -6.92
CA GLY A 46 -19.23 -1.05 -5.98
C GLY A 46 -19.04 -0.63 -4.53
N VAL A 47 -18.75 -1.61 -3.67
CA VAL A 47 -18.59 -1.41 -2.22
C VAL A 47 -17.14 -1.66 -1.87
N ARG A 48 -16.49 -0.68 -1.23
CA ARG A 48 -15.15 -0.79 -0.65
C ARG A 48 -15.28 -1.03 0.84
N PHE A 49 -14.59 -2.04 1.36
CA PHE A 49 -14.65 -2.40 2.77
C PHE A 49 -13.31 -2.96 3.24
N THR A 50 -13.15 -3.05 4.55
CA THR A 50 -11.97 -3.62 5.20
C THR A 50 -12.38 -4.49 6.39
N SER A 51 -11.44 -5.30 6.85
CA SER A 51 -11.54 -6.08 8.08
C SER A 51 -10.51 -5.57 9.08
N LYS A 52 -10.70 -5.85 10.37
CA LYS A 52 -9.70 -5.50 11.40
C LYS A 52 -8.33 -6.10 11.10
N ALA A 53 -8.29 -7.32 10.54
CA ALA A 53 -7.05 -7.98 10.15
C ALA A 53 -6.34 -7.24 9.00
N LEU A 54 -7.07 -6.81 7.97
CA LEU A 54 -6.49 -6.05 6.86
C LEU A 54 -6.05 -4.65 7.32
N GLU A 55 -6.79 -4.02 8.23
CA GLU A 55 -6.42 -2.73 8.81
C GLU A 55 -5.12 -2.84 9.63
N ALA A 56 -4.94 -3.92 10.40
CA ALA A 56 -3.68 -4.20 11.08
C ALA A 56 -2.51 -4.39 10.10
N LEU A 57 -2.71 -5.21 9.06
CA LEU A 57 -1.69 -5.44 8.03
C LEU A 57 -1.33 -4.17 7.26
N ASN A 58 -2.31 -3.31 6.96
CA ASN A 58 -2.07 -2.00 6.36
C ASN A 58 -1.18 -1.11 7.24
N ASN A 59 -1.42 -1.11 8.55
CA ASN A 59 -0.63 -0.30 9.47
C ASN A 59 0.80 -0.82 9.58
N GLU A 60 0.96 -2.13 9.68
CA GLU A 60 2.28 -2.79 9.67
C GLU A 60 3.04 -2.50 8.37
N TYR A 61 2.37 -2.67 7.22
CA TYR A 61 2.95 -2.36 5.91
C TYR A 61 3.40 -0.90 5.82
N LYS A 62 2.59 0.05 6.29
CA LYS A 62 2.94 1.48 6.28
C LYS A 62 4.17 1.78 7.14
N GLU A 63 4.29 1.13 8.29
CA GLU A 63 5.44 1.31 9.17
C GLU A 63 6.71 0.72 8.52
N LEU A 64 6.63 -0.48 7.97
CA LEU A 64 7.74 -1.10 7.23
C LEU A 64 8.16 -0.27 6.01
N GLN A 65 7.19 0.23 5.24
CA GLN A 65 7.46 1.11 4.10
C GLN A 65 8.20 2.37 4.53
N LYS A 66 7.78 3.01 5.62
CA LYS A 66 8.43 4.20 6.16
C LYS A 66 9.87 3.92 6.59
N GLN A 67 10.11 2.80 7.26
CA GLN A 67 11.45 2.38 7.67
C GLN A 67 12.36 2.12 6.47
N TYR A 68 11.81 1.46 5.44
CA TYR A 68 12.49 1.22 4.18
C TYR A 68 12.85 2.53 3.46
N ASP A 69 11.90 3.46 3.33
CA ASP A 69 12.12 4.74 2.66
C ASP A 69 13.17 5.60 3.38
N SER A 70 13.17 5.56 4.72
CA SER A 70 14.20 6.21 5.54
C SER A 70 15.59 5.63 5.27
N SER A 71 15.70 4.30 5.33
CA SER A 71 16.96 3.59 5.09
C SER A 71 17.46 3.82 3.66
N GLN A 72 16.58 3.72 2.66
CA GLN A 72 16.92 3.97 1.26
C GLN A 72 17.41 5.41 1.06
N SER A 73 16.82 6.39 1.75
CA SER A 73 17.27 7.79 1.68
C SER A 73 18.70 7.97 2.21
N GLU A 74 19.07 7.25 3.27
CA GLU A 74 20.44 7.23 3.79
C GLU A 74 21.42 6.54 2.84
N LEU A 75 21.03 5.40 2.27
CA LEU A 75 21.83 4.71 1.26
C LEU A 75 22.10 5.60 0.05
N ILE A 76 21.09 6.31 -0.45
CA ILE A 76 21.23 7.23 -1.58
C ILE A 76 22.25 8.34 -1.25
N LYS A 77 22.21 8.90 -0.04
CA LYS A 77 23.18 9.93 0.39
C LYS A 77 24.60 9.40 0.37
N MET A 78 24.84 8.22 0.96
CA MET A 78 26.17 7.61 0.99
C MET A 78 26.70 7.32 -0.43
N VAL A 79 25.83 6.85 -1.34
CA VAL A 79 26.20 6.62 -2.73
C VAL A 79 26.60 7.94 -3.41
N ILE A 80 25.83 9.01 -3.22
CA ILE A 80 26.13 10.33 -3.79
C ILE A 80 27.45 10.87 -3.22
N GLU A 81 27.68 10.76 -1.91
CA GLU A 81 28.93 11.19 -1.27
C GLU A 81 30.14 10.42 -1.81
N THR A 82 30.01 9.09 -1.93
CA THR A 82 31.05 8.21 -2.48
C THR A 82 31.38 8.59 -3.92
N CYS A 83 30.37 8.73 -4.77
CA CYS A 83 30.55 9.17 -6.16
C CYS A 83 31.15 10.58 -6.25
N GLY A 84 30.73 11.49 -5.36
CA GLY A 84 31.26 12.85 -5.24
C GLY A 84 32.76 12.89 -4.97
N ALA A 85 33.29 11.97 -4.16
CA ALA A 85 34.72 11.87 -3.88
C ALA A 85 35.55 11.56 -5.14
N PHE A 86 34.99 10.82 -6.11
CA PHE A 86 35.67 10.51 -7.37
C PHE A 86 35.64 11.65 -8.38
N VAL A 87 34.79 12.67 -8.21
CA VAL A 87 34.69 13.82 -9.14
C VAL A 87 36.06 14.49 -9.34
N PHE A 88 36.83 14.64 -8.27
CA PHE A 88 38.18 15.21 -8.35
C PHE A 88 39.14 14.35 -9.20
N LEU A 89 39.09 13.03 -9.05
CA LEU A 89 39.89 12.09 -9.84
C LEU A 89 39.51 12.16 -11.33
N PHE A 90 38.21 12.19 -11.64
CA PHE A 90 37.73 12.30 -13.02
C PHE A 90 38.12 13.63 -13.66
N LEU A 91 38.09 14.74 -12.91
CA LEU A 91 38.54 16.04 -13.39
C LEU A 91 40.06 16.09 -13.61
N PHE A 92 40.84 15.42 -12.74
CA PHE A 92 42.29 15.33 -12.90
C PHE A 92 42.68 14.53 -14.15
N LEU A 93 42.02 13.38 -14.40
CA LEU A 93 42.27 12.55 -15.59
C LEU A 93 41.76 13.17 -16.91
N SER A 94 40.84 14.12 -16.81
CA SER A 94 40.30 14.85 -17.96
C SER A 94 41.22 15.96 -18.48
N ARG A 95 42.30 16.30 -17.77
CA ARG A 95 43.28 17.32 -18.19
C ARG A 95 44.51 16.66 -18.79
#